data_AF-A0A0G1RHE5-F1
#
_entry.id   AF-A0A0G1RHE5-F1
#
_cell.length_a   1.000
_cell.length_b   1.000
_cell.length_c   1.000
_cell.angle_alpha   90.00
_cell.angle_beta   90.00
_cell.angle_gamma   90.00
#
_symmetry.space_group_name_H-M   'P 1'
#
loop_
_entity.id
_entity.type
_entity.pdbx_description
1 polymer ?
#
loop_
_entity_poly.entity_id
_entity_poly.type
_entity_poly.pdbx_seq_one_letter_code
_entity_poly.pdbx_strand_id
1 'polypeptide(L)'
;MNKKVFTNQLLRSTTSIGANFEEATESQTGKDVIYKLSVVKKEAKENLYWLDLISEAFPVLKVNCATLLQENVELIRIFASIISKKKANLNY
;
A
#
# COMPACT_ATOMS: atom_id res chain seq x y z
N MET A 1 0.89 12.73 22.28
CA MET A 1 0.42 12.34 20.93
C MET A 1 -0.72 11.33 21.06
N ASN A 2 -1.84 11.49 20.36
CA ASN A 2 -3.01 10.62 20.54
C ASN A 2 -2.83 9.31 19.74
N LYS A 3 -2.67 8.19 20.44
CA LYS A 3 -2.51 6.85 19.84
C LYS A 3 -3.64 6.51 18.86
N LYS A 4 -4.88 6.97 19.11
CA LYS A 4 -6.04 6.73 18.24
C LYS A 4 -5.85 7.30 16.83
N VAL A 5 -5.11 8.41 16.69
CA VAL A 5 -4.87 9.01 15.37
C VAL A 5 -4.01 8.07 14.51
N PHE A 6 -2.92 7.55 15.06
CA PHE A 6 -2.07 6.58 14.34
C PHE A 6 -2.81 5.30 14.01
N THR A 7 -3.49 4.72 15.00
CA THR A 7 -4.21 3.46 14.80
C THR A 7 -5.30 3.61 13.75
N ASN A 8 -6.07 4.71 13.76
CA ASN A 8 -7.11 4.95 12.76
C ASN A 8 -6.54 5.09 11.35
N GLN A 9 -5.43 5.83 11.20
CA GLN A 9 -4.82 6.04 9.88
C GLN A 9 -4.15 4.77 9.35
N LEU A 10 -3.47 4.02 10.22
CA LEU A 10 -2.87 2.73 9.87
C LEU A 10 -3.95 1.72 9.45
N LEU A 11 -5.03 1.60 10.24
CA LEU A 11 -6.14 0.68 9.93
C LEU A 11 -6.78 1.02 8.59
N ARG A 12 -7.10 2.30 8.35
CA ARG A 12 -7.72 2.74 7.10
C ARG A 12 -6.84 2.47 5.88
N SER A 13 -5.56 2.85 5.95
CA SER A 13 -4.63 2.62 4.83
C SER A 13 -4.41 1.12 4.58
N THR A 14 -4.31 0.30 5.63
CA THR A 14 -4.15 -1.15 5.51
C THR A 14 -5.35 -1.82 4.84
N THR A 15 -6.57 -1.53 5.30
CA THR A 15 -7.78 -2.14 4.71
C THR A 15 -8.07 -1.64 3.30
N SER A 16 -7.73 -0.37 3.02
CA SER A 16 -7.87 0.26 1.70
C SER A 16 -7.00 -0.42 0.64
N ILE A 17 -5.78 -0.89 0.98
CA ILE A 17 -4.92 -1.64 0.04
C ILE A 17 -5.64 -2.89 -0.47
N GLY A 18 -6.17 -3.72 0.45
CA GLY A 18 -6.85 -4.96 0.11
C GLY A 18 -8.14 -4.71 -0.67
N ALA A 19 -8.98 -3.79 -0.20
CA ALA A 19 -10.24 -3.46 -0.87
C ALA A 19 -10.03 -2.98 -2.31
N ASN A 20 -9.12 -2.02 -2.53
CA ASN A 20 -8.82 -1.54 -3.88
C ASN A 20 -8.15 -2.62 -4.76
N PHE A 21 -7.41 -3.56 -4.17
CA PHE A 21 -6.79 -4.65 -4.91
C PHE A 21 -7.85 -5.63 -5.42
N GLU A 22 -8.83 -6.01 -4.59
CA GLU A 22 -9.99 -6.81 -5.03
C GLU A 22 -10.76 -6.09 -6.15
N GLU A 23 -10.99 -4.78 -6.05
CA GLU A 23 -11.62 -4.04 -7.15
C GLU A 23 -10.75 -4.02 -8.43
N ALA A 24 -9.43 -4.07 -8.30
CA ALA A 24 -8.51 -4.13 -9.42
C ALA A 24 -8.55 -5.49 -10.13
N THR A 25 -8.76 -6.61 -9.41
CA THR A 25 -8.87 -7.94 -10.01
C THR A 25 -10.14 -8.11 -10.84
N GLU A 26 -11.21 -7.37 -10.52
CA GLU A 26 -12.47 -7.36 -11.27
C GLU A 26 -12.50 -6.36 -12.46
N SER A 27 -11.38 -5.69 -12.76
CA SER A 27 -11.33 -4.67 -13.82
C SER A 27 -11.46 -5.27 -15.22
N GLN A 28 -12.30 -4.67 -16.07
CA GLN A 28 -12.58 -5.17 -17.42
C GLN A 28 -11.55 -4.72 -18.48
N THR A 29 -10.79 -3.66 -18.21
CA THR A 29 -9.81 -3.13 -19.18
C THR A 29 -8.44 -2.96 -18.54
N GLY A 30 -7.39 -3.08 -19.35
CA GLY A 30 -6.02 -2.87 -18.86
C GLY A 30 -5.77 -1.43 -18.36
N LYS A 31 -6.46 -0.43 -18.89
CA LYS A 31 -6.38 0.97 -18.41
C LYS A 31 -7.00 1.10 -17.02
N ASP A 32 -8.14 0.44 -16.77
CA ASP A 32 -8.79 0.42 -15.46
C ASP A 32 -7.95 -0.33 -14.42
N VAL A 33 -7.37 -1.48 -14.79
CA VAL A 33 -6.40 -2.20 -13.95
C VAL A 33 -5.24 -1.29 -13.52
N ILE A 34 -4.64 -0.54 -14.47
CA ILE A 34 -3.55 0.38 -14.17
C ILE A 34 -3.99 1.48 -13.21
N TYR A 35 -5.17 2.05 -13.43
CA TYR A 35 -5.72 3.11 -12.57
C TYR A 35 -5.93 2.60 -11.14
N LYS A 36 -6.67 1.50 -10.96
CA LYS A 36 -6.96 0.94 -9.65
C LYS A 36 -5.70 0.46 -8.92
N LEU A 37 -4.78 -0.23 -9.60
CA LEU A 37 -3.50 -0.61 -9.00
C LEU A 37 -2.64 0.61 -8.62
N SER A 38 -2.78 1.74 -9.33
CA SER A 38 -2.11 2.99 -8.94
C SER A 38 -2.69 3.55 -7.63
N VAL A 39 -3.99 3.39 -7.39
CA VAL A 39 -4.63 3.69 -6.10
C VAL A 39 -4.12 2.74 -5.02
N VAL A 40 -4.14 1.41 -5.25
CA VAL A 40 -3.58 0.42 -4.30
C VAL A 40 -2.16 0.78 -3.88
N LYS A 41 -1.30 1.10 -4.86
CA LYS A 41 0.09 1.50 -4.59
C LYS A 41 0.20 2.80 -3.78
N LYS A 42 -0.71 3.75 -3.98
CA LYS A 42 -0.77 5.00 -3.19
C LYS A 42 -1.10 4.69 -1.72
N GLU A 43 -2.10 3.85 -1.48
CA GLU A 43 -2.52 3.43 -0.14
C GLU A 43 -1.41 2.64 0.58
N ALA A 44 -0.68 1.79 -0.15
CA ALA A 44 0.48 1.07 0.38
C ALA A 44 1.61 2.02 0.83
N LYS A 45 1.88 3.08 0.05
CA LYS A 45 2.85 4.12 0.45
C LYS A 45 2.39 4.91 1.68
N GLU A 46 1.09 5.20 1.80
CA GLU A 46 0.56 5.86 2.99
C GLU A 46 0.68 4.95 4.23
N ASN A 47 0.36 3.66 4.09
CA ASN A 47 0.57 2.68 5.14
C ASN A 47 2.05 2.62 5.58
N LEU A 48 2.98 2.62 4.61
CA LEU A 48 4.42 2.59 4.89
C LEU A 48 4.84 3.80 5.73
N TYR A 49 4.35 4.99 5.38
CA TYR A 49 4.58 6.21 6.15
C TYR A 49 4.06 6.10 7.59
N TRP A 50 2.84 5.58 7.78
CA TRP A 50 2.27 5.42 9.12
C TRP A 50 3.00 4.37 9.96
N LEU A 51 3.42 3.24 9.37
CA LEU A 51 4.23 2.23 10.06
C LEU A 51 5.59 2.80 10.50
N ASP A 52 6.26 3.55 9.62
CA ASP A 52 7.55 4.17 9.92
C ASP A 52 7.43 5.17 11.08
N LEU A 53 6.42 6.04 11.00
CA LEU A 53 6.12 7.02 12.04
C LEU A 53 5.74 6.38 13.38
N ILE A 54 5.00 5.25 13.37
CA ILE A 54 4.70 4.48 14.59
C ILE A 54 5.99 3.87 15.17
N SER A 55 6.88 3.35 14.33
CA SER A 55 8.14 2.72 14.78
C SER A 55 9.07 3.72 15.47
N GLU A 56 9.09 4.97 14.99
CA GLU A 56 9.87 6.06 15.57
C GLU A 56 9.19 6.68 16.80
N ALA A 57 7.86 6.85 16.77
CA ALA A 57 7.09 7.38 17.89
C ALA A 57 7.02 6.42 19.09
N PHE A 58 7.12 5.11 18.84
CA PHE A 58 7.00 4.06 19.86
C PHE A 58 8.13 3.03 19.71
N PRO A 59 9.33 3.30 20.26
CA PRO A 59 10.51 2.43 20.09
C PRO A 59 10.29 0.97 20.51
N VAL A 60 9.40 0.72 21.49
CA VAL A 60 9.00 -0.64 21.91
C VAL A 60 8.37 -1.47 20.79
N LEU A 61 7.79 -0.82 19.77
CA LEU A 61 7.18 -1.47 18.61
C LEU A 61 8.14 -1.62 17.42
N LYS A 62 9.36 -1.09 17.50
CA LYS A 62 10.28 -1.05 16.35
C LYS A 62 10.58 -2.43 15.78
N VAL A 63 10.78 -3.43 16.64
CA VAL A 63 11.00 -4.83 16.24
C VAL A 63 9.76 -5.41 15.55
N ASN A 64 8.56 -5.13 16.09
CA ASN A 64 7.29 -5.58 15.50
C ASN A 64 7.01 -4.91 14.14
N CYS A 65 7.39 -3.64 13.99
CA CYS A 65 7.21 -2.90 12.75
C CYS A 65 8.20 -3.31 11.65
N ALA A 66 9.37 -3.85 12.00
CA ALA A 66 10.43 -4.14 11.03
C ALA A 66 9.96 -5.07 9.89
N THR A 67 9.32 -6.19 10.23
CA THR A 67 8.76 -7.12 9.24
C THR A 67 7.65 -6.47 8.41
N LEU A 68 6.74 -5.73 9.05
CA LEU A 68 5.62 -5.07 8.36
C LEU A 68 6.09 -3.98 7.38
N LEU A 69 7.12 -3.22 7.75
CA LEU A 69 7.77 -2.24 6.88
C LEU A 69 8.36 -2.92 5.64
N GLN A 70 9.07 -4.04 5.84
CA GLN A 70 9.63 -4.81 4.74
C GLN A 70 8.54 -5.34 3.80
N GLU A 71 7.53 -6.03 4.34
CA GLU A 71 6.42 -6.58 3.57
C GLU A 71 5.67 -5.50 2.77
N ASN A 72 5.46 -4.32 3.37
CA ASN A 72 4.81 -3.22 2.67
C ASN A 72 5.67 -2.68 1.51
N VAL A 73 6.99 -2.58 1.69
CA VAL A 73 7.91 -2.24 0.58
C VAL A 73 7.84 -3.28 -0.55
N GLU A 74 7.75 -4.56 -0.21
CA GLU A 74 7.58 -5.65 -1.19
C GLU A 74 6.25 -5.52 -1.94
N LEU A 75 5.13 -5.25 -1.26
CA LEU A 75 3.84 -4.97 -1.90
C LEU A 75 3.91 -3.79 -2.88
N ILE A 76 4.54 -2.67 -2.47
CA ILE A 76 4.73 -1.50 -3.34
C ILE A 76 5.50 -1.88 -4.61
N ARG A 77 6.54 -2.70 -4.48
CA ARG A 77 7.35 -3.19 -5.63
C ARG A 77 6.54 -4.11 -6.53
N ILE A 78 5.74 -5.01 -5.97
CA ILE A 78 4.84 -5.89 -6.73
C ILE A 78 3.85 -5.06 -7.53
N PHE A 79 3.12 -4.15 -6.91
CA PHE A 79 2.15 -3.29 -7.61
C PHE A 79 2.82 -2.43 -8.68
N ALA A 80 3.99 -1.85 -8.38
CA ALA A 80 4.75 -1.09 -9.37
C ALA A 80 5.16 -1.94 -10.58
N SER A 81 5.62 -3.17 -10.36
CA SER A 81 6.00 -4.10 -11.42
C SER A 81 4.81 -4.46 -12.33
N ILE A 82 3.65 -4.77 -11.73
CA ILE A 82 2.42 -5.08 -12.47
C ILE A 82 1.99 -3.88 -13.32
N ILE A 83 1.97 -2.67 -12.74
CA ILE A 83 1.60 -1.44 -13.46
C ILE A 83 2.54 -1.20 -14.64
N SER A 84 3.86 -1.27 -14.43
CA SER A 84 4.85 -1.04 -15.48
C SER A 84 4.69 -2.04 -16.63
N LYS A 85 4.50 -3.33 -16.31
CA LYS A 85 4.28 -4.38 -17.31
C LYS A 85 3.00 -4.15 -18.11
N LYS A 86 1.90 -3.76 -17.44
CA LYS A 86 0.62 -3.45 -18.12
C LYS A 86 0.71 -2.22 -19.02
N LYS A 87 1.43 -1.17 -18.60
CA LYS A 87 1.67 0.03 -19.44
C LYS A 87 2.44 -0.31 -20.72
N ALA A 88 3.51 -1.10 -20.59
CA ALA A 88 4.29 -1.55 -21.75
C ALA A 88 3.43 -2.34 -22.76
N ASN A 89 2.55 -3.22 -22.27
CA ASN A 89 1.65 -4.00 -23.13
C ASN A 89 0.56 -3.16 -23.81
N LEU A 90 0.23 -1.99 -23.27
CA LEU A 90 -0.79 -1.09 -23.81
C LEU A 90 -0.23 0.05 -24.66
N ASN A 91 1.10 0.10 -24.86
CA ASN A 91 1.80 1.21 -25.52
C ASN A 91 1.41 2.58 -24.92
N TYR A 92 1.34 2.65 -23.59
CA TYR A 92 1.08 3.90 -22.85
C TYR A 92 2.23 4.89 -23.01
#